data_AF-I1BRZ8-F1
#
_entry.id   AF-I1BRZ8-F1
#
_cell.length_a   1.000
_cell.length_b   1.000
_cell.length_c   1.000
_cell.angle_alpha   90.00
_cell.angle_beta   90.00
_cell.angle_gamma   90.00
#
_symmetry.space_group_name_H-M   'P 1'
#
loop_
_entity.id
_entity.type
_entity.pdbx_description
1 polymer ?
#
loop_
_entity_poly.entity_id
_entity_poly.type
_entity_poly.pdbx_seq_one_letter_code
_entity_poly.pdbx_strand_id
1 'polypeptide(L)'
;MFRHVSKIASVTLKYTSSIFSQTDHQHMSSAWIGTSLVDLKAGLDALLNDQLEESEKIFCNTVNDPFHAFGYALLMYIKAMLSTTEPQPIDEASAAFEAAIRQLTHHNVHCDLLTAHSILMLSSLQFLKNSWVDHLKAAYELRRAYRIYEKLFEDRLGASVLEHNLLSSDGQDTIEHGVYFGLGLFYLVLSFLPTKG
;
A
#
# COMPACT_ATOMS: atom_id res chain seq x y z
N MET A 1 -24.64 -5.34 -10.36
CA MET A 1 -23.83 -4.69 -9.30
C MET A 1 -22.45 -5.34 -9.14
N PHE A 2 -22.32 -6.67 -9.09
CA PHE A 2 -21.03 -7.38 -8.95
C PHE A 2 -20.05 -7.35 -10.14
N ARG A 3 -20.53 -7.09 -11.38
CA ARG A 3 -19.66 -7.00 -12.57
C ARG A 3 -18.72 -5.79 -12.58
N HIS A 4 -19.09 -4.69 -11.91
CA HIS A 4 -18.22 -3.51 -11.80
C HIS A 4 -17.12 -3.68 -10.75
N VAL A 5 -17.40 -4.39 -9.66
CA VAL A 5 -16.40 -4.68 -8.61
C VAL A 5 -15.31 -5.61 -9.14
N SER A 6 -15.67 -6.62 -9.95
CA SER A 6 -14.70 -7.49 -10.62
C SER A 6 -13.83 -6.73 -11.65
N LYS A 7 -14.39 -5.75 -12.35
CA LYS A 7 -13.64 -4.89 -13.28
C LYS A 7 -12.71 -3.91 -12.56
N ILE A 8 -13.16 -3.35 -11.43
CA ILE A 8 -12.33 -2.49 -10.58
C ILE A 8 -11.21 -3.32 -9.97
N ALA A 9 -11.50 -4.48 -9.38
CA ALA A 9 -10.49 -5.40 -8.87
C ALA A 9 -9.51 -5.87 -9.95
N SER A 10 -9.96 -6.16 -11.18
CA SER A 10 -9.05 -6.52 -12.28
C SER A 10 -8.23 -5.34 -12.80
N VAL A 11 -8.69 -4.10 -12.63
CA VAL A 11 -7.94 -2.87 -12.96
C VAL A 11 -6.95 -2.55 -11.83
N THR A 12 -7.34 -2.77 -10.58
CA THR A 12 -6.49 -2.68 -9.36
C THR A 12 -5.42 -3.78 -9.31
N LEU A 13 -5.67 -4.95 -9.92
CA LEU A 13 -4.69 -6.02 -10.12
C LEU A 13 -3.77 -5.77 -11.33
N LYS A 14 -4.26 -5.14 -12.40
CA LYS A 14 -3.39 -4.65 -13.49
C LYS A 14 -2.50 -3.48 -13.04
N TYR A 15 -2.90 -2.79 -11.98
CA TYR A 15 -2.20 -1.64 -11.41
C TYR A 15 -0.89 -2.01 -10.68
N THR A 16 -0.79 -3.20 -10.08
CA THR A 16 0.51 -3.74 -9.63
C THR A 16 1.43 -4.12 -10.80
N SER A 17 0.98 -4.05 -12.05
CA SER A 17 1.86 -4.30 -13.21
C SER A 17 2.45 -3.04 -13.82
N SER A 18 1.76 -1.89 -13.74
CA SER A 18 2.25 -0.65 -14.35
C SER A 18 3.20 0.13 -13.44
N ILE A 19 3.07 0.07 -12.10
CA ILE A 19 3.99 0.69 -11.12
C ILE A 19 5.47 0.42 -11.44
N PHE A 20 5.76 -0.72 -12.04
CA PHE A 20 7.13 -1.25 -12.15
C PHE A 20 7.68 -1.27 -13.59
N SER A 21 6.97 -0.67 -14.56
CA SER A 21 7.32 -0.74 -15.98
C SER A 21 8.20 0.40 -16.51
N GLN A 22 8.38 1.50 -15.78
CA GLN A 22 9.13 2.68 -16.28
C GLN A 22 10.25 3.08 -15.32
N THR A 23 11.43 2.54 -15.58
CA THR A 23 12.72 2.99 -15.05
C THR A 23 13.11 4.32 -15.70
N ASP A 24 13.09 5.42 -14.95
CA ASP A 24 13.72 6.67 -15.37
C ASP A 24 15.16 6.77 -14.82
N HIS A 25 16.05 7.31 -15.65
CA HIS A 25 17.50 7.22 -15.54
C HIS A 25 18.11 8.07 -14.40
N GLN A 26 18.57 7.47 -13.29
CA GLN A 26 19.65 8.02 -12.45
C GLN A 26 20.55 6.94 -11.81
N HIS A 27 21.85 7.03 -12.09
CA HIS A 27 22.89 5.99 -12.00
C HIS A 27 23.11 5.39 -10.59
N MET A 28 23.21 4.05 -10.53
CA MET A 28 23.47 3.16 -9.37
C MET A 28 22.37 2.97 -8.31
N SER A 29 21.70 4.02 -7.83
CA SER A 29 20.55 3.87 -6.90
C SER A 29 19.31 3.27 -7.60
N SER A 30 19.08 3.66 -8.87
CA SER A 30 17.96 3.14 -9.67
C SER A 30 18.03 1.64 -9.99
N ALA A 31 19.24 1.07 -10.08
CA ALA A 31 19.40 -0.33 -10.49
C ALA A 31 18.94 -1.29 -9.39
N TRP A 32 19.34 -1.04 -8.13
CA TRP A 32 18.87 -1.81 -6.98
C TRP A 32 17.36 -1.64 -6.79
N ILE A 33 16.86 -0.39 -6.84
CA ILE A 33 15.42 -0.11 -6.75
C ILE A 33 14.66 -0.86 -7.85
N GLY A 34 15.18 -0.84 -9.09
CA GLY A 34 14.60 -1.56 -10.22
C GLY A 34 14.48 -3.06 -9.96
N THR A 35 15.54 -3.70 -9.47
CA THR A 35 15.51 -5.13 -9.12
C THR A 35 14.51 -5.41 -8.00
N SER A 36 14.58 -4.67 -6.89
CA SER A 36 13.67 -4.87 -5.75
C SER A 36 12.20 -4.61 -6.10
N LEU A 37 11.93 -3.67 -7.02
CA LEU A 37 10.60 -3.40 -7.57
C LEU A 37 10.10 -4.55 -8.46
N VAL A 38 10.98 -5.15 -9.27
CA VAL A 38 10.65 -6.33 -10.08
C VAL A 38 10.32 -7.52 -9.19
N ASP A 39 11.10 -7.73 -8.13
CA ASP A 39 10.84 -8.79 -7.14
C ASP A 39 9.55 -8.51 -6.38
N LEU A 40 9.30 -7.26 -5.98
CA LEU A 40 8.02 -6.84 -5.40
C LEU A 40 6.86 -7.20 -6.33
N LYS A 41 6.95 -6.84 -7.61
CA LYS A 41 5.93 -7.19 -8.59
C LYS A 41 5.71 -8.70 -8.66
N ALA A 42 6.78 -9.49 -8.81
CA ALA A 42 6.69 -10.94 -8.96
C ALA A 42 6.06 -11.58 -7.72
N GLY A 43 6.46 -11.15 -6.52
CA GLY A 43 5.91 -11.67 -5.27
C GLY A 43 4.44 -11.29 -5.08
N LEU A 44 4.02 -10.08 -5.50
CA LEU A 44 2.62 -9.69 -5.51
C LEU A 44 1.81 -10.48 -6.55
N ASP A 45 2.35 -10.70 -7.74
CA ASP A 45 1.68 -11.52 -8.76
C ASP A 45 1.49 -12.95 -8.25
N ALA A 46 2.48 -13.54 -7.58
CA ALA A 46 2.36 -14.84 -6.92
C ALA A 46 1.28 -14.82 -5.82
N LEU A 47 1.29 -13.82 -4.94
CA LEU A 47 0.32 -13.62 -3.86
C LEU A 47 -1.13 -13.59 -4.39
N LEU A 48 -1.36 -12.82 -5.46
CA LEU A 48 -2.67 -12.60 -6.04
C LEU A 48 -3.17 -13.79 -6.88
N ASN A 49 -2.26 -14.69 -7.27
CA ASN A 49 -2.56 -15.97 -7.91
C ASN A 49 -2.64 -17.14 -6.89
N ASP A 50 -2.78 -16.84 -5.59
CA ASP A 50 -2.90 -17.83 -4.51
C ASP A 50 -1.65 -18.72 -4.34
N GLN A 51 -0.49 -18.24 -4.82
CA GLN A 51 0.81 -18.90 -4.67
C GLN A 51 1.54 -18.31 -3.47
N LEU A 52 1.01 -18.52 -2.26
CA LEU A 52 1.50 -17.91 -1.03
C LEU A 52 2.94 -18.33 -0.70
N GLU A 53 3.31 -19.59 -0.94
CA GLU A 53 4.66 -20.10 -0.69
C GLU A 53 5.69 -19.50 -1.64
N GLU A 54 5.32 -19.29 -2.91
CA GLU A 54 6.20 -18.65 -3.89
C GLU A 54 6.37 -17.16 -3.58
N SER A 55 5.28 -16.48 -3.21
CA SER A 55 5.32 -15.10 -2.72
C SER A 55 6.24 -14.96 -1.50
N GLU A 56 6.14 -15.89 -0.55
CA GLU A 56 7.00 -15.93 0.64
C GLU A 56 8.45 -16.15 0.30
N LYS A 57 8.75 -17.06 -0.64
CA LYS A 57 10.11 -17.32 -1.11
C LYS A 57 10.73 -16.09 -1.77
N ILE A 58 9.95 -15.32 -2.52
CA ILE A 58 10.41 -14.06 -3.10
C ILE A 58 10.70 -13.06 -1.98
N PHE A 59 9.81 -12.91 -1.00
CA PHE A 59 9.95 -11.93 0.09
C PHE A 59 10.81 -12.36 1.28
N CYS A 60 11.37 -13.56 1.28
CA CYS A 60 12.04 -14.11 2.47
C CYS A 60 13.28 -13.32 2.90
N ASN A 61 13.92 -12.58 1.99
CA ASN A 61 15.07 -11.73 2.29
C ASN A 61 14.66 -10.28 2.53
N THR A 62 14.26 -9.98 3.76
CA THR A 62 13.81 -8.62 4.17
C THR A 62 14.94 -7.73 4.71
N VAL A 63 16.19 -8.21 4.68
CA VAL A 63 17.33 -7.52 5.30
C VAL A 63 17.78 -6.35 4.43
N ASN A 64 17.56 -5.13 4.92
CA ASN A 64 17.91 -3.87 4.24
C ASN A 64 17.27 -3.69 2.86
N ASP A 65 16.17 -4.40 2.58
CA ASP A 65 15.38 -4.20 1.38
C ASP A 65 13.95 -3.80 1.77
N PRO A 66 13.60 -2.52 1.65
CA PRO A 66 12.30 -2.02 2.08
C PRO A 66 11.14 -2.57 1.22
N PHE A 67 11.39 -2.96 -0.02
CA PHE A 67 10.36 -3.49 -0.92
C PHE A 67 10.03 -4.94 -0.58
N HIS A 68 11.06 -5.76 -0.31
CA HIS A 68 10.87 -7.11 0.20
C HIS A 68 10.23 -7.11 1.60
N ALA A 69 10.66 -6.21 2.48
CA ALA A 69 10.06 -6.05 3.80
C ALA A 69 8.57 -5.67 3.71
N PHE A 70 8.21 -4.75 2.80
CA PHE A 70 6.81 -4.42 2.52
C PHE A 70 6.03 -5.63 1.98
N GLY A 71 6.57 -6.32 0.97
CA GLY A 71 5.94 -7.50 0.37
C GLY A 71 5.68 -8.60 1.39
N TYR A 72 6.66 -8.89 2.24
CA TYR A 72 6.52 -9.85 3.35
C TYR A 72 5.43 -9.43 4.33
N ALA A 73 5.40 -8.15 4.74
CA ALA A 73 4.39 -7.65 5.64
C ALA A 73 2.97 -7.76 5.05
N LEU A 74 2.82 -7.52 3.74
CA LEU A 74 1.56 -7.71 3.03
C LEU A 74 1.14 -9.18 2.96
N LEU A 75 2.08 -10.10 2.72
CA LEU A 75 1.80 -11.53 2.78
C LEU A 75 1.27 -11.93 4.18
N MET A 76 1.94 -11.48 5.24
CA MET A 76 1.52 -11.74 6.62
C MET A 76 0.13 -11.14 6.91
N TYR A 77 -0.14 -9.94 6.40
CA TYR A 77 -1.46 -9.31 6.47
C TYR A 77 -2.55 -10.18 5.82
N ILE A 78 -2.32 -10.67 4.60
CA ILE A 78 -3.30 -11.52 3.91
C ILE A 78 -3.48 -12.84 4.68
N LYS A 79 -2.40 -13.47 5.11
CA LYS A 79 -2.46 -14.68 5.96
C LYS A 79 -3.30 -14.42 7.23
N ALA A 80 -3.11 -13.27 7.89
CA ALA A 80 -3.88 -12.89 9.08
C ALA A 80 -5.37 -12.64 8.78
N MET A 81 -5.69 -11.99 7.66
CA MET A 81 -7.07 -11.73 7.24
C MET A 81 -7.82 -13.01 6.82
N LEU A 82 -7.10 -14.02 6.34
CA LEU A 82 -7.66 -15.33 5.99
C LEU A 82 -7.73 -16.28 7.19
N SER A 83 -6.84 -16.10 8.17
CA SER A 83 -6.72 -16.93 9.37
C SER A 83 -7.40 -16.25 10.57
N THR A 84 -8.69 -15.94 10.47
CA THR A 84 -9.40 -15.10 11.45
C THR A 84 -9.75 -15.79 12.78
N THR A 85 -9.24 -16.99 13.04
CA THR A 85 -9.58 -17.77 14.24
C THR A 85 -8.68 -17.49 15.43
N GLU A 86 -7.51 -16.88 15.24
CA GLU A 86 -6.54 -16.62 16.31
C GLU A 86 -5.96 -15.20 16.22
N PRO A 87 -5.63 -14.55 17.36
CA PRO A 87 -5.07 -13.20 17.37
C PRO A 87 -3.57 -13.15 17.00
N GLN A 88 -2.85 -14.27 17.11
CA GLN A 88 -1.41 -14.35 16.86
C GLN A 88 -1.00 -13.87 15.45
N PRO A 89 -1.68 -14.25 14.35
CA PRO A 89 -1.38 -13.76 13.01
C PRO A 89 -1.51 -12.23 12.86
N ILE A 90 -2.43 -11.58 13.58
CA ILE A 90 -2.63 -10.13 13.53
C ILE A 90 -1.43 -9.40 14.13
N ASP A 91 -0.89 -9.90 15.24
CA ASP A 91 0.28 -9.31 15.90
C ASP A 91 1.55 -9.51 15.07
N GLU A 92 1.74 -10.68 14.47
CA GLU A 92 2.85 -10.96 13.56
C GLU A 92 2.82 -10.06 12.32
N ALA A 93 1.67 -9.90 11.69
CA ALA A 93 1.49 -8.98 10.57
C ALA A 93 1.73 -7.51 10.99
N SER A 94 1.28 -7.13 12.19
CA SER A 94 1.53 -5.79 12.72
C SER A 94 3.02 -5.52 12.90
N ALA A 95 3.76 -6.46 13.50
CA ALA A 95 5.20 -6.36 13.69
C ALA A 95 5.97 -6.31 12.36
N ALA A 96 5.52 -7.08 11.36
CA ALA A 96 6.10 -7.06 10.02
C ALA A 96 5.95 -5.67 9.36
N PHE A 97 4.78 -5.04 9.45
CA PHE A 97 4.59 -3.67 8.95
C PHE A 97 5.41 -2.64 9.71
N GLU A 98 5.50 -2.74 11.04
CA GLU A 98 6.36 -1.85 11.83
C GLU A 98 7.85 -1.99 11.47
N ALA A 99 8.29 -3.18 11.08
CA ALA A 99 9.64 -3.39 10.53
C ALA A 99 9.78 -2.79 9.13
N ALA A 100 8.82 -2.99 8.23
CA ALA A 100 8.84 -2.44 6.87
C ALA A 100 8.85 -0.90 6.89
N ILE A 101 7.99 -0.26 7.69
CA ILE A 101 7.90 1.20 7.81
C ILE A 101 9.25 1.80 8.26
N ARG A 102 9.95 1.15 9.19
CA ARG A 102 11.29 1.61 9.64
C ARG A 102 12.33 1.55 8.52
N GLN A 103 12.20 0.63 7.57
CA GLN A 103 13.10 0.53 6.42
C GLN A 103 12.69 1.48 5.29
N LEU A 104 11.40 1.84 5.19
CA LEU A 104 10.89 2.71 4.13
C LEU A 104 11.20 4.20 4.34
N THR A 105 11.56 4.62 5.56
CA THR A 105 11.82 6.04 5.85
C THR A 105 12.99 6.58 5.03
N HIS A 106 12.73 7.63 4.23
CA HIS A 106 13.71 8.51 3.57
C HIS A 106 14.54 7.91 2.42
N HIS A 107 13.94 7.08 1.56
CA HIS A 107 14.63 6.51 0.40
C HIS A 107 14.26 7.14 -0.96
N ASN A 108 12.96 7.34 -1.23
CA ASN A 108 12.43 7.95 -2.46
C ASN A 108 10.88 8.01 -2.40
N VAL A 109 10.27 8.53 -3.47
CA VAL A 109 8.81 8.65 -3.64
C VAL A 109 8.06 7.31 -3.59
N HIS A 110 8.64 6.21 -4.08
CA HIS A 110 8.03 4.88 -3.98
C HIS A 110 7.97 4.43 -2.51
N CYS A 111 9.02 4.71 -1.74
CA CYS A 111 9.06 4.38 -0.33
C CYS A 111 8.07 5.21 0.50
N ASP A 112 7.86 6.48 0.16
CA ASP A 112 6.81 7.31 0.78
C ASP A 112 5.41 6.74 0.47
N LEU A 113 5.16 6.33 -0.78
CA LEU A 113 3.90 5.70 -1.17
C LEU A 113 3.66 4.38 -0.45
N LEU A 114 4.68 3.51 -0.37
CA LEU A 114 4.60 2.23 0.35
C LEU A 114 4.48 2.43 1.86
N THR A 115 5.04 3.52 2.41
CA THR A 115 4.84 3.90 3.81
C THR A 115 3.37 4.21 4.07
N ALA A 116 2.74 5.02 3.21
CA ALA A 116 1.31 5.33 3.33
C ALA A 116 0.44 4.07 3.25
N HIS A 117 0.74 3.15 2.32
CA HIS A 117 0.06 1.85 2.20
C HIS A 117 0.25 0.98 3.45
N SER A 118 1.48 0.89 3.96
CA SER A 118 1.79 0.11 5.16
C SER A 118 1.03 0.61 6.38
N ILE A 119 0.99 1.93 6.58
CA ILE A 119 0.26 2.55 7.70
C ILE A 119 -1.24 2.28 7.57
N LEU A 120 -1.79 2.35 6.36
CA LEU A 120 -3.20 2.07 6.09
C LEU A 120 -3.57 0.62 6.44
N MET A 121 -2.75 -0.35 6.01
CA MET A 121 -2.95 -1.77 6.31
C MET A 121 -2.74 -2.08 7.80
N LEU A 122 -1.69 -1.54 8.42
CA LEU A 122 -1.43 -1.66 9.86
C LEU A 122 -2.59 -1.09 10.69
N SER A 123 -3.13 0.07 10.32
CA SER A 123 -4.28 0.67 10.99
C SER A 123 -5.50 -0.26 10.91
N SER A 124 -5.72 -0.92 9.77
CA SER A 124 -6.81 -1.90 9.63
C SER A 124 -6.63 -3.12 10.57
N LEU A 125 -5.40 -3.62 10.75
CA LEU A 125 -5.11 -4.68 11.73
C LEU A 125 -5.38 -4.23 13.16
N GLN A 126 -4.98 -3.01 13.50
CA GLN A 126 -5.22 -2.42 14.83
C GLN A 126 -6.71 -2.27 15.14
N PHE A 127 -7.56 -1.97 14.14
CA PHE A 127 -9.02 -1.96 14.32
C PHE A 127 -9.61 -3.33 14.64
N LEU A 128 -8.97 -4.42 14.23
CA LEU A 128 -9.42 -5.79 14.56
C LEU A 128 -9.00 -6.24 15.96
N LYS A 129 -8.14 -5.48 16.65
CA LYS A 129 -7.75 -5.79 18.03
C LYS A 129 -8.88 -5.46 19.00
N ASN A 130 -8.88 -6.14 20.15
CA ASN A 130 -9.88 -5.95 21.21
C ASN A 130 -9.46 -4.87 22.22
N SER A 131 -9.04 -3.70 21.74
CA SER A 131 -8.48 -2.63 22.58
C SER A 131 -8.82 -1.24 22.04
N TRP A 132 -9.48 -0.44 22.87
CA TRP A 132 -9.84 0.94 22.52
C TRP A 132 -8.62 1.82 22.24
N VAL A 133 -7.50 1.58 22.93
CA VAL A 133 -6.24 2.32 22.69
C VAL A 133 -5.70 2.01 21.29
N ASP A 134 -5.77 0.75 20.86
CA ASP A 134 -5.39 0.35 19.51
C ASP A 134 -6.33 0.96 18.47
N HIS A 135 -7.62 1.08 18.75
CA HIS A 135 -8.58 1.77 17.86
C HIS A 135 -8.26 3.25 17.71
N LEU A 136 -7.92 3.94 18.80
CA LEU A 136 -7.56 5.36 18.75
C LEU A 136 -6.24 5.57 18.00
N LYS A 137 -5.25 4.71 18.26
CA LYS A 137 -3.98 4.70 17.52
C LYS A 137 -4.21 4.46 16.03
N ALA A 138 -5.05 3.49 15.68
CA ALA A 138 -5.42 3.20 14.30
C ALA A 138 -6.05 4.41 13.61
N ALA A 139 -6.96 5.12 14.27
CA ALA A 139 -7.57 6.33 13.72
C ALA A 139 -6.56 7.46 13.50
N TYR A 140 -5.60 7.63 14.42
CA TYR A 140 -4.52 8.60 14.28
C TYR A 140 -3.59 8.27 13.11
N GLU A 141 -3.16 7.02 13.01
CA GLU A 141 -2.30 6.53 11.93
C GLU A 141 -3.01 6.57 10.57
N LEU A 142 -4.31 6.28 10.53
CA LEU A 142 -5.14 6.43 9.34
C LEU A 142 -5.12 7.89 8.83
N ARG A 143 -5.26 8.88 9.72
CA ARG A 143 -5.11 10.30 9.36
C ARG A 143 -3.69 10.62 8.86
N ARG A 144 -2.67 10.03 9.47
CA ARG A 144 -1.28 10.22 9.05
C ARG A 144 -1.02 9.66 7.65
N ALA A 145 -1.51 8.47 7.33
CA ALA A 145 -1.44 7.91 5.98
C ALA A 145 -2.10 8.83 4.95
N TYR A 146 -3.30 9.34 5.25
CA TYR A 146 -3.99 10.31 4.38
C TYR A 146 -3.15 11.56 4.11
N ARG A 147 -2.50 12.13 5.13
CA ARG A 147 -1.61 13.28 4.96
C ARG A 147 -0.40 12.98 4.06
N ILE A 148 0.14 11.77 4.11
CA ILE A 148 1.22 11.36 3.22
C ILE A 148 0.71 11.30 1.77
N TYR A 149 -0.48 10.72 1.55
CA TYR A 149 -1.10 10.74 0.22
C TYR A 149 -1.38 12.15 -0.30
N GLU A 150 -1.93 13.05 0.53
CA GLU A 150 -2.11 14.46 0.16
C GLU A 150 -0.81 15.13 -0.24
N LYS A 151 0.26 14.94 0.55
CA LYS A 151 1.57 15.52 0.23
C LYS A 151 2.09 14.98 -1.10
N LEU A 152 2.03 13.66 -1.32
CA LEU A 152 2.46 13.04 -2.58
C LEU A 152 1.63 13.52 -3.77
N PHE A 153 0.34 13.80 -3.57
CA PHE A 153 -0.53 14.40 -4.58
C PHE A 153 -0.08 15.82 -4.93
N GLU A 154 0.08 16.67 -3.92
CA GLU A 154 0.49 18.07 -4.07
C GLU A 154 1.86 18.20 -4.72
N ASP A 155 2.82 17.36 -4.31
CA ASP A 155 4.17 17.33 -4.89
C ASP A 155 4.17 16.94 -6.38
N ARG A 156 3.18 16.14 -6.84
CA ARG A 156 3.11 15.64 -8.22
C ARG A 156 2.25 16.50 -9.14
N LEU A 157 1.11 16.99 -8.67
CA LEU A 157 0.18 17.78 -9.49
C LEU A 157 0.26 19.29 -9.26
N GLY A 158 1.00 19.75 -8.24
CA GLY A 158 1.16 21.18 -7.93
C GLY A 158 -0.13 21.87 -7.48
N ALA A 159 -1.17 21.09 -7.11
CA ALA A 159 -2.48 21.57 -6.69
C ALA A 159 -2.97 20.78 -5.48
N SER A 160 -3.83 21.40 -4.66
CA SER A 160 -4.45 20.70 -3.53
C SER A 160 -5.48 19.67 -4.01
N VAL A 161 -5.61 18.55 -3.31
CA VAL A 161 -6.63 17.50 -3.57
C VAL A 161 -8.04 18.09 -3.68
N LEU A 162 -8.33 19.16 -2.95
CA LEU A 162 -9.64 19.81 -2.92
C LEU A 162 -9.94 20.67 -4.17
N GLU A 163 -8.90 21.15 -4.85
CA GLU A 163 -9.01 22.07 -5.99
C GLU A 163 -9.05 21.33 -7.34
N HIS A 164 -8.71 20.03 -7.33
CA HIS A 164 -8.57 19.24 -8.53
C HIS A 164 -9.92 18.74 -9.08
N ASN A 165 -10.62 19.64 -9.75
CA ASN A 165 -11.61 19.30 -10.75
C ASN A 165 -11.07 19.70 -12.13
N LEU A 166 -11.02 18.76 -13.08
CA LEU A 166 -10.97 18.99 -14.55
C LEU A 166 -9.62 19.26 -15.24
N LEU A 167 -8.49 18.72 -14.77
CA LEU A 167 -7.28 18.65 -15.63
C LEU A 167 -6.90 17.21 -15.89
N SER A 168 -7.25 16.74 -17.09
CA SER A 168 -6.77 15.50 -17.68
C SER A 168 -5.25 15.54 -17.81
N SER A 169 -4.55 14.92 -16.86
CA SER A 169 -3.15 14.56 -17.00
C SER A 169 -3.04 13.57 -18.17
N ASP A 170 -2.31 13.96 -19.22
CA ASP A 170 -1.92 13.09 -20.35
C ASP A 170 -0.71 12.19 -19.99
N GLY A 171 -0.49 11.98 -18.69
CA GLY A 171 0.73 11.38 -18.16
C GLY A 171 0.50 9.99 -17.59
N GLN A 172 1.23 9.02 -18.12
CA GLN A 172 1.31 7.64 -17.66
C GLN A 172 2.11 7.53 -16.33
N ASP A 173 1.96 8.45 -15.38
CA ASP A 173 2.70 8.47 -14.11
C ASP A 173 2.05 7.52 -13.09
N THR A 174 2.74 6.43 -12.80
CA THR A 174 2.26 5.34 -11.95
C THR A 174 2.17 5.70 -10.48
N ILE A 175 2.96 6.69 -10.04
CA ILE A 175 2.89 7.21 -8.67
C ILE A 175 1.61 8.02 -8.48
N GLU A 176 1.18 8.77 -9.50
CA GLU A 176 -0.07 9.53 -9.48
C GLU A 176 -1.27 8.59 -9.24
N HIS A 177 -1.31 7.47 -9.97
CA HIS A 177 -2.30 6.41 -9.77
C HIS A 177 -2.18 5.78 -8.37
N GLY A 178 -0.93 5.57 -7.92
CA GLY A 178 -0.51 5.32 -6.53
C GLY A 178 -1.36 6.02 -5.49
N VAL A 179 -1.32 7.34 -5.62
CA VAL A 179 -1.91 8.30 -4.70
C VAL A 179 -3.44 8.32 -4.83
N TYR A 180 -3.97 8.29 -6.06
CA TYR A 180 -5.41 8.21 -6.30
C TYR A 180 -6.05 6.97 -5.70
N PHE A 181 -5.39 5.81 -5.78
CA PHE A 181 -5.88 4.58 -5.15
C PHE A 181 -6.00 4.74 -3.64
N GLY A 182 -4.95 5.27 -3.00
CA GLY A 182 -4.94 5.56 -1.56
C GLY A 182 -6.09 6.46 -1.16
N LEU A 183 -6.18 7.66 -1.76
CA LEU A 183 -7.25 8.63 -1.50
C LEU A 183 -8.65 8.04 -1.78
N GLY A 184 -8.79 7.28 -2.87
CA GLY A 184 -10.03 6.59 -3.22
C GLY A 184 -10.47 5.59 -2.15
N LEU A 185 -9.54 4.86 -1.52
CA LEU A 185 -9.87 3.96 -0.41
C LEU A 185 -10.38 4.73 0.81
N PHE A 186 -9.79 5.88 1.14
CA PHE A 186 -10.29 6.75 2.20
C PHE A 186 -11.70 7.23 1.92
N TYR A 187 -11.97 7.74 0.72
CA TYR A 187 -13.31 8.17 0.34
C TYR A 187 -14.33 7.03 0.36
N LEU A 188 -13.93 5.84 -0.06
CA LEU A 188 -14.76 4.64 0.03
C LEU A 188 -15.11 4.32 1.49
N VAL A 189 -14.12 4.28 2.39
CA VAL A 189 -14.34 4.03 3.82
C VAL A 189 -15.25 5.10 4.43
N LEU A 190 -15.02 6.38 4.13
CA LEU A 190 -15.87 7.48 4.59
C LEU A 190 -17.31 7.38 4.04
N SER A 191 -17.49 6.87 2.82
CA SER A 191 -18.81 6.67 2.22
C SER A 191 -19.65 5.60 2.94
N PHE A 192 -19.01 4.69 3.69
CA PHE A 192 -19.69 3.71 4.53
C PHE A 192 -20.07 4.26 5.92
N LEU A 193 -19.55 5.44 6.30
CA LEU A 193 -19.97 6.06 7.54
C LEU A 193 -21.42 6.56 7.40
N PRO A 194 -22.25 6.36 8.43
CA PRO A 194 -23.64 6.81 8.38
C PRO A 194 -23.70 8.32 8.12
N THR A 195 -24.39 8.71 7.05
CA THR A 195 -24.66 10.12 6.77
C THR A 195 -25.51 10.67 7.90
N LYS A 196 -25.13 11.83 8.47
CA LYS A 196 -25.92 12.49 9.50
C LYS A 196 -27.35 12.69 8.98
N GLY A 197 -28.30 11.96 9.56
CA GLY A 197 -29.74 12.16 9.37
C GLY A 197 -30.24 13.35 10.14
#